data_AF-A0A328DRA7-F1
#
_entry.id   AF-A0A328DRA7-F1
#
_cell.length_a   1.000
_cell.length_b   1.000
_cell.length_c   1.000
_cell.angle_alpha   90.00
_cell.angle_beta   90.00
_cell.angle_gamma   90.00
#
_symmetry.space_group_name_H-M   'P 1'
#
loop_
_entity.id
_entity.type
_entity.pdbx_description
1 polymer ?
#
loop_
_entity_poly.entity_id
_entity_poly.type
_entity_poly.pdbx_seq_one_letter_code
_entity_poly.pdbx_strand_id
1 'polypeptide(L)'
;MAVPSDPATSICSHCDRAILSSNMDLHFAHCSRNLEKCKICGDMVPKQYTEEHFLSSHAPVSCSLCCETMEREVLDAHKGANCPQRIVTCEYCEFPLPAVDLFKHQEVCGNRTELCHLCSRYIRLREMNSHEKKCNGIVDNNVAESSRYSILTCSVDKREILLVQLPKSMFGSWKMPGVGMESYYLLLHLFRSHSLYII
;
A
#
# COMPACT_ATOMS: atom_id res chain seq x y z
N MET A 1 -59.73 35.22 3.56
CA MET A 1 -58.62 34.52 2.89
C MET A 1 -58.63 33.09 3.40
N ALA A 2 -58.84 32.10 2.54
CA ALA A 2 -58.87 30.69 2.95
C ALA A 2 -57.43 30.20 3.13
N VAL A 3 -57.11 29.74 4.34
CA VAL A 3 -55.84 29.08 4.65
C VAL A 3 -55.83 27.73 3.91
N PRO A 4 -54.80 27.40 3.10
CA PRO A 4 -54.68 26.07 2.54
C PRO A 4 -54.43 25.10 3.70
N SER A 5 -55.38 24.20 3.94
CA SER A 5 -55.20 23.10 4.87
C SER A 5 -54.00 22.26 4.41
N ASP A 6 -52.98 22.13 5.27
CA ASP A 6 -51.83 21.28 4.99
C ASP A 6 -52.30 19.84 4.69
N PRO A 7 -51.80 19.22 3.61
CA PRO A 7 -52.23 17.88 3.24
C PRO A 7 -51.77 16.89 4.32
N ALA A 8 -52.73 16.18 4.92
CA ALA A 8 -52.44 15.18 5.95
C ALA A 8 -51.45 14.13 5.43
N THR A 9 -50.29 13.99 6.05
CA THR A 9 -49.29 12.98 5.72
C THR A 9 -49.24 11.89 6.79
N SER A 10 -49.01 10.66 6.37
CA SER A 10 -48.89 9.46 7.20
C SER A 10 -47.63 8.69 6.82
N ILE A 11 -47.03 7.97 7.76
CA ILE A 11 -45.79 7.22 7.55
C ILE A 11 -46.11 5.84 6.97
N CYS A 12 -45.42 5.44 5.90
CA CYS A 12 -45.53 4.11 5.32
C CYS A 12 -44.78 3.08 6.18
N SER A 13 -45.43 2.02 6.64
CA SER A 13 -44.82 0.99 7.50
C SER A 13 -43.72 0.14 6.81
N HIS A 14 -43.59 0.25 5.48
CA HIS A 14 -42.61 -0.54 4.72
C HIS A 14 -41.31 0.23 4.44
N CYS A 15 -41.40 1.51 4.07
CA CYS A 15 -40.24 2.35 3.74
C CYS A 15 -40.00 3.51 4.70
N ASP A 16 -40.82 3.62 5.76
CA ASP A 16 -40.73 4.63 6.82
C ASP A 16 -40.76 6.09 6.32
N ARG A 17 -41.25 6.31 5.09
CA ARG A 17 -41.37 7.63 4.47
C ARG A 17 -42.74 8.25 4.75
N ALA A 18 -42.78 9.56 4.98
CA ALA A 18 -44.02 10.33 5.07
C ALA A 18 -44.64 10.51 3.68
N ILE A 19 -45.87 10.04 3.51
CA ILE A 19 -46.64 10.05 2.27
C ILE A 19 -48.00 10.66 2.53
N LEU A 20 -48.55 11.37 1.55
CA LEU A 20 -49.92 11.90 1.61
C LEU A 20 -50.91 10.77 1.94
N SER A 21 -51.74 10.97 2.97
CA SER A 21 -52.65 9.94 3.47
C SER A 21 -53.64 9.46 2.41
N SER A 22 -54.09 10.35 1.50
CA SER A 22 -54.99 9.97 0.39
C SER A 22 -54.37 9.00 -0.61
N ASN A 23 -53.03 8.93 -0.70
CA ASN A 23 -52.32 8.14 -1.70
C ASN A 23 -51.57 6.96 -1.08
N MET A 24 -51.79 6.67 0.21
CA MET A 24 -51.04 5.65 0.95
C MET A 24 -51.22 4.25 0.37
N ASP A 25 -52.43 3.86 -0.04
CA ASP A 25 -52.69 2.53 -0.60
C ASP A 25 -51.93 2.28 -1.92
N LEU A 26 -51.95 3.28 -2.81
CA LEU A 26 -51.23 3.23 -4.08
C LEU A 26 -49.72 3.20 -3.83
N HIS A 27 -49.23 4.03 -2.91
CA HIS A 27 -47.83 4.02 -2.50
C HIS A 27 -47.43 2.67 -1.92
N PHE A 28 -48.21 2.10 -1.00
CA PHE A 28 -47.88 0.85 -0.32
C PHE A 28 -47.80 -0.31 -1.30
N ALA A 29 -48.73 -0.40 -2.26
CA ALA A 29 -48.70 -1.41 -3.32
C ALA A 29 -47.44 -1.30 -4.19
N HIS A 30 -47.01 -0.08 -4.52
CA HIS A 30 -45.78 0.14 -5.29
C HIS A 30 -44.52 -0.12 -4.45
N CYS A 31 -44.51 0.38 -3.23
CA CYS A 31 -43.40 0.30 -2.28
C CYS A 31 -43.06 -1.16 -1.93
N SER A 32 -44.05 -1.96 -1.52
CA SER A 32 -43.86 -3.37 -1.15
C SER A 32 -43.42 -4.26 -2.32
N ARG A 33 -43.86 -3.93 -3.54
CA ARG A 33 -43.50 -4.69 -4.74
C ARG A 33 -42.10 -4.36 -5.23
N ASN A 34 -41.71 -3.09 -5.22
CA ASN A 34 -40.52 -2.61 -5.92
C ASN A 34 -39.34 -2.27 -5.02
N LEU A 35 -39.54 -2.03 -3.73
CA LEU A 35 -38.47 -1.70 -2.79
C LEU A 35 -38.30 -2.85 -1.78
N GLU A 36 -37.08 -3.01 -1.26
CA GLU A 36 -36.77 -3.90 -0.15
C GLU A 36 -35.67 -3.29 0.74
N LYS A 37 -35.63 -3.68 2.02
CA LYS A 37 -34.57 -3.26 2.95
C LYS A 37 -33.34 -4.15 2.74
N CYS A 38 -32.17 -3.54 2.53
CA CYS A 38 -30.91 -4.25 2.50
C CYS A 38 -30.65 -4.94 3.84
N LYS A 39 -30.25 -6.21 3.82
CA LYS A 39 -30.01 -6.99 5.04
C LYS A 39 -28.71 -6.61 5.77
N ILE A 40 -27.83 -5.85 5.11
CA ILE A 40 -26.49 -5.50 5.61
C ILE A 40 -26.50 -4.08 6.19
N CYS A 41 -26.92 -3.07 5.42
CA CYS A 41 -26.99 -1.69 5.89
C CYS A 41 -28.38 -1.23 6.37
N GLY A 42 -29.46 -1.94 6.04
CA GLY A 42 -30.82 -1.54 6.37
C GLY A 42 -31.47 -0.52 5.42
N ASP A 43 -30.75 -0.06 4.40
CA ASP A 43 -31.26 0.95 3.45
C ASP A 43 -32.39 0.41 2.57
N MET A 44 -33.35 1.28 2.22
CA MET A 44 -34.42 0.96 1.26
C MET A 44 -33.87 1.04 -0.18
N VAL A 45 -33.74 -0.11 -0.84
CA VAL A 45 -33.19 -0.24 -2.20
C VAL A 45 -34.25 -0.81 -3.14
N PRO A 46 -34.35 -0.34 -4.41
CA PRO A 46 -35.21 -0.99 -5.40
C PRO A 46 -34.75 -2.41 -5.70
N LYS A 47 -35.68 -3.38 -5.77
CA LYS A 47 -35.40 -4.80 -6.01
C LYS A 47 -34.58 -5.06 -7.28
N GLN A 48 -34.79 -4.24 -8.31
CA GLN A 48 -34.04 -4.34 -9.57
C GLN A 48 -32.56 -3.92 -9.45
N TYR A 49 -32.21 -3.17 -8.40
CA TYR A 49 -30.86 -2.63 -8.17
C TYR A 49 -30.21 -3.20 -6.90
N THR A 50 -30.77 -4.25 -6.29
CA THR A 50 -30.18 -4.81 -5.07
C THR A 50 -28.85 -5.50 -5.32
N GLU A 51 -28.68 -6.11 -6.48
CA GLU A 51 -27.39 -6.67 -6.90
C GLU A 51 -26.33 -5.57 -7.10
N GLU A 52 -26.68 -4.48 -7.79
CA GLU A 52 -25.78 -3.34 -7.99
C GLU A 52 -25.39 -2.67 -6.66
N HIS A 53 -26.36 -2.50 -5.77
CA HIS A 53 -26.12 -2.00 -4.41
C HIS A 53 -25.17 -2.92 -3.63
N PHE A 54 -25.36 -4.24 -3.70
CA PHE A 54 -24.46 -5.19 -3.08
C PHE A 54 -23.04 -5.07 -3.64
N LEU A 55 -22.89 -5.07 -4.98
CA LEU A 55 -21.58 -4.99 -5.64
C LEU A 55 -20.83 -3.68 -5.36
N SER A 56 -21.55 -2.56 -5.23
CA SER A 56 -20.94 -1.26 -4.95
C SER A 56 -20.59 -1.07 -3.47
N SER A 57 -21.49 -1.49 -2.58
CA SER A 57 -21.45 -1.11 -1.16
C SER A 57 -20.93 -2.22 -0.25
N HIS A 58 -21.24 -3.48 -0.55
CA HIS A 58 -20.99 -4.61 0.36
C HIS A 58 -20.11 -5.71 -0.22
N ALA A 59 -19.84 -5.69 -1.53
CA ALA A 59 -19.01 -6.72 -2.13
C ALA A 59 -17.59 -6.67 -1.56
N PRO A 60 -17.01 -7.85 -1.26
CA PRO A 60 -15.63 -7.96 -0.87
C PRO A 60 -14.70 -7.32 -1.91
N VAL A 61 -13.68 -6.63 -1.41
CA VAL A 61 -12.67 -5.94 -2.21
C VAL A 61 -11.34 -6.68 -2.10
N SER A 62 -10.57 -6.68 -3.19
CA SER A 62 -9.23 -7.27 -3.18
C SER A 62 -8.18 -6.26 -2.73
N CYS A 63 -7.19 -6.74 -1.98
CA CYS A 63 -6.01 -5.96 -1.65
C CYS A 63 -5.10 -5.85 -2.87
N SER A 64 -4.68 -4.63 -3.21
CA SER A 64 -3.79 -4.37 -4.36
C SER A 64 -2.37 -4.91 -4.19
N LEU A 65 -1.96 -5.24 -2.97
CA LEU A 65 -0.60 -5.71 -2.67
C LEU A 65 -0.50 -7.23 -2.64
N CYS A 66 -1.46 -7.93 -2.03
CA CYS A 66 -1.45 -9.38 -1.87
C CYS A 66 -2.53 -10.11 -2.68
N CYS A 67 -3.43 -9.39 -3.36
CA CYS A 67 -4.56 -9.93 -4.13
C CYS A 67 -5.58 -10.76 -3.31
N GLU A 68 -5.50 -10.73 -1.99
CA GLU A 68 -6.46 -11.39 -1.10
C GLU A 68 -7.78 -10.61 -1.07
N THR A 69 -8.91 -11.31 -1.04
CA THR A 69 -10.25 -10.72 -1.01
C THR A 69 -10.74 -10.60 0.44
N MET A 70 -11.24 -9.43 0.81
CA MET A 70 -11.70 -9.14 2.17
C MET A 70 -12.82 -8.10 2.19
N GLU A 71 -13.46 -7.92 3.35
CA GLU A 71 -14.46 -6.87 3.56
C GLU A 71 -13.83 -5.47 3.44
N ARG A 72 -14.64 -4.50 2.97
CA ARG A 72 -14.17 -3.13 2.71
C ARG A 72 -13.69 -2.44 3.98
N GLU A 73 -14.39 -2.68 5.09
CA GLU A 73 -14.11 -2.13 6.41
C GLU A 73 -12.76 -2.61 6.97
N VAL A 74 -12.35 -3.83 6.60
CA VAL A 74 -11.10 -4.46 7.06
C VAL A 74 -9.92 -4.12 6.15
N LEU A 75 -10.17 -3.67 4.91
CA LEU A 75 -9.11 -3.42 3.91
C LEU A 75 -8.05 -2.42 4.41
N ASP A 76 -8.44 -1.34 5.08
CA ASP A 76 -7.51 -0.34 5.60
C ASP A 76 -6.63 -0.92 6.72
N ALA A 77 -7.23 -1.66 7.66
CA ALA A 77 -6.50 -2.35 8.72
C ALA A 77 -5.56 -3.42 8.15
N HIS A 78 -5.99 -4.13 7.10
CA HIS A 78 -5.16 -5.10 6.40
C HIS A 78 -3.94 -4.42 5.78
N LYS A 79 -4.13 -3.36 4.98
CA LYS A 79 -3.02 -2.65 4.32
C LYS A 79 -1.99 -2.12 5.32
N GLY A 80 -2.44 -1.63 6.48
CA GLY A 80 -1.56 -1.06 7.51
C GLY A 80 -0.78 -2.10 8.32
N ALA A 81 -1.43 -3.18 8.75
CA ALA A 81 -0.85 -4.08 9.75
C ALA A 81 -0.71 -5.54 9.31
N ASN A 82 -1.69 -6.06 8.56
CA ASN A 82 -1.80 -7.51 8.33
C ASN A 82 -1.29 -7.95 6.95
N CYS A 83 -1.16 -7.02 6.00
CA CYS A 83 -0.75 -7.35 4.64
C CYS A 83 0.67 -7.95 4.65
N PRO A 84 0.87 -9.16 4.10
CA PRO A 84 2.18 -9.81 4.05
C PRO A 84 3.12 -9.11 3.06
N GLN A 85 2.54 -8.40 2.08
CA GLN A 85 3.26 -7.64 1.06
C GLN A 85 3.45 -6.16 1.45
N ARG A 86 3.11 -5.75 2.68
CA ARG A 86 3.41 -4.40 3.15
C ARG A 86 4.92 -4.19 3.22
N ILE A 87 5.37 -2.99 2.90
CA ILE A 87 6.79 -2.64 2.97
C ILE A 87 7.16 -2.25 4.40
N VAL A 88 8.17 -2.91 4.95
CA VAL A 88 8.75 -2.68 6.27
C VAL A 88 10.27 -2.60 6.12
N THR A 89 10.93 -1.75 6.91
CA THR A 89 12.38 -1.61 6.88
C THR A 89 13.06 -2.61 7.81
N CYS A 90 14.22 -3.11 7.38
CA CYS A 90 15.10 -3.91 8.24
C CYS A 90 15.66 -3.05 9.39
N GLU A 91 15.56 -3.55 10.62
CA GLU A 91 16.10 -2.85 11.80
C GLU A 91 17.64 -2.70 11.81
N TYR A 92 18.35 -3.52 11.02
CA TYR A 92 19.82 -3.54 11.01
C TYR A 92 20.44 -2.73 9.87
N CYS A 93 19.82 -2.72 8.69
CA CYS A 93 20.36 -2.08 7.50
C CYS A 93 19.40 -1.09 6.84
N GLU A 94 18.24 -0.85 7.45
CA GLU A 94 17.20 0.09 7.01
C GLU A 94 16.62 -0.19 5.61
N PHE A 95 16.97 -1.34 5.01
CA PHE A 95 16.53 -1.69 3.68
C PHE A 95 15.02 -2.01 3.65
N PRO A 96 14.23 -1.40 2.75
CA PRO A 96 12.79 -1.63 2.63
C PRO A 96 12.49 -2.96 1.95
N LEU A 97 11.69 -3.81 2.60
CA LEU A 97 11.34 -5.16 2.14
C LEU A 97 9.86 -5.47 2.39
N PRO A 98 9.26 -6.39 1.63
CA PRO A 98 7.98 -6.99 2.00
C PRO A 98 8.07 -7.67 3.37
N ALA A 99 7.02 -7.55 4.19
CA ALA A 99 6.97 -8.14 5.53
C ALA A 99 7.20 -9.67 5.51
N VAL A 100 6.76 -10.36 4.46
CA VAL A 100 6.98 -11.80 4.27
C VAL A 100 8.47 -12.19 4.16
N ASP A 101 9.30 -11.29 3.61
CA ASP A 101 10.73 -11.56 3.39
C ASP A 101 11.62 -10.98 4.49
N LEU A 102 11.08 -10.08 5.32
CA LEU A 102 11.82 -9.38 6.36
C LEU A 102 12.53 -10.32 7.33
N PHE A 103 11.83 -11.36 7.81
CA PHE A 103 12.41 -12.31 8.78
C PHE A 103 13.62 -13.03 8.21
N LYS A 104 13.49 -13.61 7.00
CA LYS A 104 14.59 -14.29 6.30
C LYS A 104 15.76 -13.36 6.06
N HIS A 105 15.48 -12.12 5.69
CA HIS A 105 16.52 -11.10 5.53
C HIS A 105 17.21 -10.79 6.86
N GLN A 106 16.48 -10.62 7.96
CA GLN A 106 17.03 -10.31 9.28
C GLN A 106 17.93 -11.43 9.83
N GLU A 107 17.64 -12.70 9.52
CA GLU A 107 18.51 -13.82 9.89
C GLU A 107 19.91 -13.71 9.26
N VAL A 108 19.98 -13.28 8.00
CA VAL A 108 21.28 -13.10 7.31
C VAL A 108 21.90 -11.76 7.65
N CYS A 109 21.11 -10.69 7.60
CA CYS A 109 21.57 -9.31 7.80
C CYS A 109 22.08 -9.09 9.22
N GLY A 110 21.39 -9.60 10.25
CA GLY A 110 21.81 -9.43 11.64
C GLY A 110 23.12 -10.13 12.00
N ASN A 111 23.52 -11.16 11.23
CA ASN A 111 24.78 -11.88 11.39
C ASN A 111 25.96 -11.19 10.70
N ARG A 112 25.72 -10.20 9.82
CA ARG A 112 26.79 -9.37 9.25
C ARG A 112 27.48 -8.61 10.36
N THR A 113 28.80 -8.49 10.26
CA THR A 113 29.61 -7.72 11.19
C THR A 113 30.03 -6.39 10.59
N GLU A 114 30.07 -5.37 11.43
CA GLU A 114 30.61 -4.05 11.11
C GLU A 114 31.71 -3.66 12.10
N LEU A 115 32.64 -2.83 11.64
CA LEU A 115 33.76 -2.38 12.44
C LEU A 115 33.31 -1.26 13.37
N CYS A 116 33.45 -1.46 14.68
CA CYS A 116 33.25 -0.37 15.63
C CYS A 116 34.36 0.67 15.48
N HIS A 117 33.98 1.94 15.27
CA HIS A 117 34.95 3.03 15.14
C HIS A 117 35.69 3.39 16.44
N LEU A 118 35.15 3.00 17.60
CA LEU A 118 35.74 3.32 18.91
C LEU A 118 36.75 2.29 19.38
N CYS A 119 36.48 1.00 19.20
CA CYS A 119 37.36 -0.08 19.67
C CYS A 119 37.99 -0.91 18.55
N SER A 120 37.67 -0.60 17.28
CA SER A 120 38.16 -1.30 16.09
C SER A 120 37.90 -2.82 16.09
N ARG A 121 36.88 -3.27 16.82
CA ARG A 121 36.41 -4.67 16.79
C ARG A 121 35.27 -4.86 15.81
N TYR A 122 35.24 -6.01 15.15
CA TYR A 122 34.11 -6.42 14.32
C TYR A 122 32.98 -6.93 15.22
N ILE A 123 31.85 -6.25 15.18
CA ILE A 123 30.67 -6.54 16.01
C ILE A 123 29.50 -6.88 15.08
N ARG A 124 28.70 -7.88 15.43
CA ARG A 124 27.50 -8.25 14.66
C ARG A 124 26.48 -7.12 14.73
N LEU A 125 25.77 -6.85 13.62
CA LEU A 125 24.78 -5.78 13.56
C LEU A 125 23.70 -5.91 14.65
N ARG A 126 23.23 -7.13 14.93
CA ARG A 126 22.27 -7.39 16.02
C ARG A 126 22.80 -6.99 17.40
N GLU A 127 24.11 -7.09 17.60
CA GLU A 127 24.77 -6.82 18.88
C GLU A 127 25.30 -5.38 18.96
N MET A 128 25.29 -4.63 17.85
CA MET A 128 25.90 -3.30 17.75
C MET A 128 25.30 -2.31 18.76
N ASN A 129 23.96 -2.26 18.91
CA ASN A 129 23.31 -1.38 19.88
C ASN A 129 23.71 -1.69 21.33
N SER A 130 23.89 -2.98 21.65
CA SER A 130 24.36 -3.42 22.97
C SER A 130 25.83 -3.11 23.20
N HIS A 131 26.64 -3.21 22.13
CA HIS A 131 28.05 -2.87 22.14
C HIS A 131 28.26 -1.38 22.34
N GLU A 132 27.55 -0.51 21.58
CA GLU A 132 27.67 0.95 21.67
C GLU A 132 27.49 1.44 23.11
N LYS A 133 26.49 0.91 23.83
CA LYS A 133 26.21 1.23 25.23
C LYS A 133 27.31 0.81 26.21
N LYS A 134 28.12 -0.19 25.86
CA LYS A 134 29.18 -0.77 26.71
C LYS A 134 30.58 -0.55 26.14
N CYS A 135 30.70 0.23 25.07
CA CYS A 135 31.96 0.36 24.35
C CYS A 135 32.88 1.28 25.14
N ASN A 136 33.97 0.72 25.65
CA ASN A 136 34.95 1.48 26.44
C ASN A 136 35.98 2.22 25.56
N GLY A 137 35.88 2.16 24.23
CA GLY A 137 36.82 2.79 23.30
C GLY A 137 38.26 2.28 23.39
N ILE A 138 38.49 1.17 24.11
CA ILE A 138 39.80 0.56 24.23
C ILE A 138 40.02 -0.28 22.98
N VAL A 139 41.01 0.13 22.17
CA VAL A 139 41.52 -0.67 21.06
C VAL A 139 42.43 -1.74 21.66
N ASP A 140 41.94 -2.98 21.69
CA ASP A 140 42.76 -4.11 22.12
C ASP A 140 43.84 -4.37 21.05
N ASN A 141 45.06 -3.94 21.31
CA ASN A 141 46.24 -4.25 20.48
C ASN A 141 46.64 -5.75 20.54
N ASN A 142 45.80 -6.60 21.14
CA ASN A 142 45.98 -8.05 21.26
C ASN A 142 44.97 -8.83 20.40
N VAL A 143 44.72 -8.39 19.17
CA VAL A 143 44.19 -9.30 18.13
C VAL A 143 45.37 -10.13 17.62
N ALA A 144 45.83 -11.06 18.46
CA ALA A 144 46.63 -12.18 17.99
C ALA A 144 45.72 -13.07 17.12
N GLU A 145 45.94 -13.02 15.82
CA GLU A 145 45.91 -14.18 14.90
C GLU A 145 44.82 -15.24 15.18
N SER A 146 43.56 -14.93 14.89
CA SER A 146 42.60 -16.02 14.64
C SER A 146 41.51 -15.60 13.66
N SER A 147 41.92 -15.41 12.41
CA SER A 147 41.21 -15.85 11.21
C SER A 147 41.91 -15.22 10.02
N ARG A 148 42.68 -16.04 9.31
CA ARG A 148 43.06 -15.77 7.91
C ARG A 148 41.77 -15.77 7.08
N TYR A 149 41.06 -14.66 7.09
CA TYR A 149 40.15 -14.31 6.01
C TYR A 149 40.76 -13.09 5.33
N SER A 150 41.13 -13.29 4.07
CA SER A 150 41.71 -12.32 3.17
C SER A 150 40.98 -10.99 3.27
N ILE A 151 41.68 -9.93 3.67
CA ILE A 151 41.20 -8.56 3.48
C ILE A 151 41.16 -8.32 1.97
N LEU A 152 40.01 -8.58 1.35
CA LEU A 152 39.64 -7.88 0.13
C LEU A 152 39.27 -6.46 0.57
N THR A 153 40.24 -5.56 0.52
CA THR A 153 39.98 -4.13 0.58
C THR A 153 39.11 -3.76 -0.61
N CYS A 154 37.79 -3.70 -0.43
CA CYS A 154 36.94 -2.94 -1.33
C CYS A 154 36.95 -1.50 -0.81
N SER A 155 37.77 -0.66 -1.44
CA SER A 155 37.74 0.78 -1.27
C SER A 155 36.32 1.27 -1.53
N VAL A 156 35.64 1.72 -0.48
CA VAL A 156 34.38 2.45 -0.62
C VAL A 156 34.74 3.85 -1.11
N ASP A 157 34.68 4.04 -2.42
CA ASP A 157 34.57 5.38 -2.97
C ASP A 157 33.18 5.94 -2.66
N LYS A 158 33.18 7.21 -2.24
CA LYS A 158 32.00 7.95 -1.81
C LYS A 158 31.18 8.33 -3.04
N ARG A 159 29.86 8.18 -2.90
CA ARG A 159 28.77 8.77 -3.71
C ARG A 159 28.65 8.18 -5.11
N GLU A 160 27.51 7.54 -5.38
CA GLU A 160 26.73 7.67 -6.61
C GLU A 160 25.35 7.03 -6.32
N ILE A 161 24.28 7.80 -6.49
CA ILE A 161 22.90 7.33 -6.48
C ILE A 161 22.72 6.54 -7.78
N LEU A 162 22.80 5.21 -7.74
CA LEU A 162 22.50 4.38 -8.91
C LEU A 162 20.99 4.20 -9.03
N LEU A 163 20.40 4.93 -9.97
CA LEU A 163 19.08 4.64 -10.51
C LEU A 163 19.00 3.15 -10.86
N VAL A 164 18.03 2.45 -10.27
CA VAL A 164 17.69 1.07 -10.60
C VAL A 164 17.22 1.03 -12.05
N GLN A 165 18.12 0.64 -12.96
CA GLN A 165 17.75 0.28 -14.32
C GLN A 165 17.19 -1.15 -14.30
N LEU A 166 15.87 -1.27 -14.40
CA LEU A 166 15.17 -2.54 -14.60
C LEU A 166 15.67 -3.22 -15.91
N PRO A 167 15.92 -4.54 -15.93
CA PRO A 167 16.31 -5.25 -17.14
C PRO A 167 15.17 -5.29 -18.17
N LYS A 168 15.44 -4.80 -19.39
CA LYS A 168 14.53 -4.74 -20.56
C LYS A 168 14.31 -6.09 -21.27
N SER A 169 14.32 -7.23 -20.57
CA SER A 169 14.21 -8.53 -21.23
C SER A 169 13.20 -9.45 -20.57
N MET A 170 11.91 -9.09 -20.67
CA MET A 170 10.78 -10.03 -20.81
C MET A 170 9.57 -9.33 -21.46
N PHE A 171 9.79 -8.52 -22.50
CA PHE A 171 8.72 -8.23 -23.48
C PHE A 171 8.69 -9.38 -24.48
N GLY A 172 8.02 -10.47 -24.09
CA GLY A 172 7.56 -11.49 -25.01
C GLY A 172 6.39 -10.95 -25.83
N SER A 173 6.53 -10.99 -27.15
CA SER A 173 5.52 -10.63 -28.15
C SER A 173 4.14 -11.21 -27.83
N TRP A 174 3.19 -10.35 -27.48
CA TRP A 174 1.77 -10.62 -27.69
C TRP A 174 1.28 -9.71 -28.81
N LYS A 175 1.15 -10.30 -30.01
CA LYS A 175 0.38 -9.74 -31.12
C LYS A 175 -1.09 -9.90 -30.80
N MET A 176 -1.83 -8.80 -30.71
CA MET A 176 -3.29 -8.81 -30.93
C MET A 176 -3.61 -7.83 -32.08
N PRO A 177 -4.46 -8.23 -33.04
CA PRO A 177 -4.75 -7.43 -34.22
C PRO A 177 -5.98 -6.52 -33.99
N GLY A 178 -5.91 -5.32 -34.53
CA GLY A 178 -7.11 -4.55 -34.91
C GLY A 178 -7.37 -3.27 -34.13
N VAL A 179 -7.60 -2.21 -34.91
CA VAL A 179 -8.24 -0.92 -34.59
C VAL A 179 -7.32 0.26 -34.28
N GLY A 180 -7.21 1.14 -35.28
CA GLY A 180 -7.45 2.58 -35.11
C GLY A 180 -6.25 3.47 -34.80
N MET A 181 -5.70 4.09 -35.84
CA MET A 181 -4.95 5.36 -35.76
C MET A 181 -5.74 6.39 -34.93
N GLU A 182 -5.03 7.19 -34.14
CA GLU A 182 -4.99 8.67 -34.22
C GLU A 182 -4.37 9.25 -32.93
N SER A 183 -3.41 10.17 -33.11
CA SER A 183 -2.87 11.16 -32.15
C SER A 183 -1.69 10.72 -31.24
N TYR A 184 -0.41 10.98 -31.55
CA TYR A 184 0.33 12.27 -31.57
C TYR A 184 0.38 12.93 -30.17
N TYR A 185 1.47 13.43 -29.57
CA TYR A 185 2.87 13.79 -29.93
C TYR A 185 3.66 13.81 -28.58
N LEU A 186 4.90 13.29 -28.47
CA LEU A 186 6.20 14.03 -28.43
C LEU A 186 6.35 15.00 -27.21
N LEU A 187 7.48 15.13 -26.49
CA LEU A 187 8.89 15.09 -26.90
C LEU A 187 9.83 15.05 -25.69
N LEU A 188 10.87 14.22 -25.82
CA LEU A 188 12.19 14.40 -25.20
C LEU A 188 12.94 15.55 -25.88
N HIS A 189 13.46 16.51 -25.13
CA HIS A 189 14.59 17.37 -25.53
C HIS A 189 15.57 17.40 -24.35
N LEU A 190 16.64 16.58 -24.36
CA LEU A 190 17.98 16.79 -24.96
C LEU A 190 18.74 18.04 -24.47
N PHE A 191 19.82 17.73 -23.74
CA PHE A 191 21.02 18.51 -23.43
C PHE A 191 21.50 19.44 -24.55
N ARG A 192 21.79 20.70 -24.21
CA ARG A 192 23.08 21.41 -24.48
C ARG A 192 22.99 22.88 -24.05
N SER A 193 23.96 23.35 -23.25
CA SER A 193 24.59 24.70 -23.29
C SER A 193 25.56 24.79 -22.11
N HIS A 194 26.87 24.54 -22.28
CA HIS A 194 27.95 25.49 -22.60
C HIS A 194 28.26 26.53 -21.50
N SER A 195 29.42 26.32 -20.85
CA SER A 195 30.50 27.25 -20.49
C SER A 195 30.24 28.71 -20.11
N LEU A 196 31.03 29.15 -19.10
CA LEU A 196 31.43 30.52 -18.70
C LEU A 196 30.59 31.21 -17.61
N TYR A 197 31.19 31.36 -16.42
CA TYR A 197 31.42 32.70 -15.85
C TYR A 197 32.64 32.70 -14.90
N ILE A 198 33.58 33.59 -15.20
CA ILE A 198 34.66 34.09 -14.35
C ILE A 198 34.08 35.32 -13.62
N ILE A 199 34.29 35.44 -12.32
CA ILE A 199 34.93 36.56 -11.56
C ILE A 199 35.17 36.03 -10.14
#